data_AF-A0A662FQD4-F1
#
_entry.id   AF-A0A662FQD4-F1
#
_cell.length_a   1.000
_cell.length_b   1.000
_cell.length_c   1.000
_cell.angle_alpha   90.00
_cell.angle_beta   90.00
_cell.angle_gamma   90.00
#
_symmetry.space_group_name_H-M   'P 1'
#
loop_
_entity.id
_entity.type
_entity.pdbx_description
1 polymer ?
#
loop_
_entity_poly.entity_id
_entity_poly.type
_entity_poly.pdbx_seq_one_letter_code
_entity_poly.pdbx_strand_id
1 'polypeptide(L)' 'MYSSADNIREKTCKLCGRRSKLISKVIGVCKQCLIERPKEAVEIAMESHRKSREGFGLPPVIPEAGEARCVY' A
#
# COMPACT_ATOMS: atom_id res chain seq x y z
N MET A 1 12.91 -21.90 6.61
CA MET A 1 11.77 -22.42 5.82
C MET A 1 10.93 -21.25 5.35
N TYR A 2 11.33 -20.56 4.28
CA TYR A 2 10.45 -19.58 3.64
C TYR A 2 9.66 -20.33 2.58
N SER A 3 8.43 -20.71 2.92
CA SER A 3 7.54 -21.39 1.99
C SER A 3 7.22 -20.43 0.84
N SER A 4 7.87 -20.61 -0.30
CA SER A 4 7.73 -19.84 -1.53
C SER A 4 6.35 -19.99 -2.22
N ALA A 5 5.36 -20.61 -1.55
CA ALA A 5 4.13 -21.10 -2.17
C ALA A 5 2.94 -20.12 -2.10
N ASP A 6 2.97 -19.09 -1.24
CA ASP A 6 1.87 -18.11 -1.17
C ASP A 6 1.92 -17.02 -2.27
N ASN A 7 3.00 -16.97 -3.07
CA ASN A 7 3.43 -15.76 -3.78
C ASN A 7 3.36 -15.80 -5.33
N ILE A 8 2.44 -16.56 -5.94
CA ILE A 8 2.29 -16.58 -7.42
C ILE A 8 0.83 -16.37 -7.88
N ARG A 9 -0.12 -16.20 -6.96
CA ARG A 9 -1.51 -15.95 -7.34
C ARG A 9 -1.67 -14.51 -7.82
N GLU A 10 -2.14 -14.36 -9.06
CA GLU A 10 -2.49 -13.06 -9.61
C GLU A 10 -3.41 -12.28 -8.68
N LYS A 11 -3.20 -10.97 -8.61
CA LYS A 11 -4.08 -10.03 -7.91
C LYS A 11 -4.63 -9.03 -8.90
N THR A 12 -5.78 -8.47 -8.55
CA THR A 12 -6.51 -7.51 -9.36
C THR A 12 -6.27 -6.11 -8.84
N CYS A 13 -5.93 -5.17 -9.72
CA CYS A 13 -5.89 -3.75 -9.42
C CYS A 13 -7.31 -3.26 -9.17
N LYS A 14 -7.56 -2.67 -7.99
CA LYS A 14 -8.88 -2.13 -7.63
C LYS A 14 -9.28 -0.92 -8.46
N LEU A 15 -8.32 -0.20 -9.06
CA LEU A 15 -8.59 1.01 -9.85
C LEU A 15 -8.96 0.69 -11.31
N CYS A 16 -8.21 -0.19 -11.97
CA CYS A 16 -8.36 -0.46 -13.40
C CYS A 16 -8.73 -1.89 -13.76
N GLY A 17 -8.87 -2.79 -12.78
CA GLY A 17 -9.25 -4.20 -13.01
C GLY A 17 -8.14 -5.09 -13.59
N ARG A 18 -6.94 -4.57 -13.88
CA ARG A 18 -5.82 -5.38 -14.38
C ARG A 18 -5.47 -6.50 -13.41
N ARG A 19 -5.26 -7.72 -13.92
CA ARG A 19 -4.73 -8.85 -13.16
C ARG A 19 -3.24 -9.04 -13.42
N SER A 20 -2.46 -9.25 -12.37
CA SER A 20 -1.03 -9.55 -12.49
C SER A 20 -0.50 -10.14 -11.18
N LYS A 21 0.52 -11.00 -11.29
CA LYS A 21 1.29 -11.50 -10.15
C LYS A 21 2.12 -10.42 -9.45
N LEU A 22 2.40 -9.32 -10.15
CA LEU A 22 3.16 -8.18 -9.63
C LEU A 22 2.29 -7.21 -8.82
N ILE A 23 0.97 -7.38 -8.83
CA ILE A 23 0.08 -6.53 -8.05
C ILE A 23 0.09 -7.04 -6.60
N SER A 24 0.49 -6.18 -5.68
CA SER A 24 0.47 -6.47 -4.25
C SER A 24 -0.98 -6.60 -3.77
N LYS A 25 -1.26 -7.67 -2.99
CA LYS A 25 -2.55 -7.81 -2.28
C LYS A 25 -2.76 -6.70 -1.27
N VAL A 26 -1.67 -6.23 -0.65
CA VAL A 26 -1.71 -5.21 0.40
C VAL A 26 -1.97 -3.84 -0.20
N ILE A 27 -1.24 -3.44 -1.25
CA ILE A 27 -1.44 -2.12 -1.87
C ILE A 27 -2.70 -2.10 -2.74
N GLY A 28 -2.99 -3.19 -3.47
CA GLY A 28 -4.23 -3.33 -4.24
C GLY A 28 -4.32 -2.48 -5.52
N VAL A 29 -3.28 -1.71 -5.86
CA VAL A 29 -3.18 -0.96 -7.12
C VAL A 29 -1.92 -1.33 -7.89
N CYS A 30 -1.97 -1.22 -9.22
CA CYS A 30 -0.84 -1.53 -10.09
C CYS A 30 0.07 -0.31 -10.28
N LYS A 31 1.33 -0.58 -10.70
CA LYS A 31 2.33 0.47 -11.00
C LYS A 31 1.80 1.54 -11.96
N GLN A 32 1.10 1.12 -13.01
CA GLN A 32 0.63 2.04 -14.04
C GLN A 32 -0.40 3.05 -13.48
N CYS A 33 -1.35 2.58 -12.67
CA CYS A 33 -2.30 3.47 -11.99
C CYS A 33 -1.64 4.42 -10.99
N LEU A 34 -0.58 3.97 -10.28
CA LEU A 34 0.17 4.84 -9.38
C LEU A 34 0.87 5.99 -10.13
N ILE A 35 1.25 5.79 -11.39
CA ILE A 35 1.93 6.80 -12.21
C ILE A 35 0.91 7.70 -12.94
N GLU A 36 -0.08 7.10 -13.59
CA GLU A 36 -1.02 7.82 -14.47
C GLU A 36 -2.18 8.47 -13.71
N ARG A 37 -2.60 7.89 -12.58
CA ARG A 37 -3.76 8.34 -11.77
C ARG A 37 -3.39 8.39 -10.28
N PRO A 38 -2.36 9.18 -9.90
CA PRO A 38 -1.77 9.11 -8.56
C PRO A 38 -2.76 9.46 -7.46
N LYS A 39 -3.64 10.46 -7.65
CA LYS A 39 -4.64 10.86 -6.64
C LYS A 39 -5.53 9.69 -6.24
N GLU A 40 -6.18 9.06 -7.21
CA GLU A 40 -7.11 7.94 -7.00
C GLU A 40 -6.38 6.68 -6.49
N ALA A 41 -5.18 6.43 -7.02
CA ALA A 41 -4.38 5.29 -6.60
C ALA A 41 -3.90 5.43 -5.14
N VAL A 42 -3.53 6.64 -4.72
CA VAL A 42 -3.13 6.94 -3.34
C VAL A 42 -4.31 6.79 -2.40
N GLU A 43 -5.51 7.26 -2.75
CA GLU A 43 -6.71 7.06 -1.90
C GLU A 43 -6.93 5.59 -1.54
N ILE A 44 -6.76 4.69 -2.52
CA ILE A 44 -6.86 3.23 -2.29
C ILE A 44 -5.70 2.72 -1.43
N ALA A 45 -4.47 3.16 -1.70
CA ALA A 45 -3.28 2.69 -1.01
C ALA A 45 -3.17 3.22 0.44
N MET A 46 -3.79 4.37 0.73
CA MET A 46 -3.75 5.01 2.05
C MET A 46 -4.43 4.16 3.12
N GLU A 47 -5.44 3.37 2.77
CA GLU A 47 -6.07 2.45 3.71
C GLU A 47 -5.06 1.45 4.29
N SER A 48 -4.24 0.87 3.42
CA SER A 48 -3.20 -0.07 3.83
C SER A 48 -2.05 0.61 4.58
N HIS A 49 -1.76 1.86 4.23
CA HIS A 49 -0.79 2.68 4.96
C HIS A 49 -1.21 2.92 6.41
N ARG A 50 -2.46 3.33 6.64
CA ARG A 50 -3.01 3.57 7.99
C ARG A 50 -2.93 2.32 8.86
N LYS A 51 -3.44 1.19 8.35
CA LYS A 51 -3.39 -0.11 9.04
C LYS A 51 -1.99 -0.54 9.41
N SER A 52 -1.03 -0.33 8.49
CA SER A 52 0.36 -0.65 8.77
C SER A 52 0.90 0.22 9.91
N ARG A 53 0.58 1.53 9.92
CA ARG A 53 1.08 2.47 10.93
C ARG A 53 0.47 2.26 12.31
N GLU A 54 -0.81 1.93 12.37
CA GLU A 54 -1.50 1.55 13.62
C GLU A 54 -0.80 0.38 14.33
N GLY A 55 -0.35 -0.63 13.58
CA GLY A 55 0.39 -1.76 14.14
C GLY A 55 1.73 -1.39 14.80
N PHE A 56 2.28 -0.22 14.48
CA PHE A 56 3.50 0.33 15.08
C PHE A 56 3.22 1.46 16.08
N GLY A 57 1.95 1.75 16.41
CA GLY A 57 1.58 2.88 17.26
C GLY A 57 1.90 4.25 16.64
N LEU A 58 2.08 4.30 15.31
CA LEU A 58 2.37 5.53 14.58
C LEU A 58 1.06 6.23 14.18
N PRO A 59 1.05 7.58 14.08
CA PRO A 59 -0.13 8.31 13.63
C PRO A 59 -0.54 7.84 12.23
N PRO A 60 -1.83 7.68 11.90
CA PRO A 60 -2.29 7.02 10.67
C PRO A 60 -1.91 7.74 9.38
N VAL A 61 -1.71 9.05 9.46
CA VAL A 61 -1.18 9.89 8.38
C VAL A 61 0.23 10.35 8.72
N ILE A 62 0.96 10.75 7.68
CA ILE A 62 2.29 11.34 7.85
C ILE A 62 2.07 12.65 8.64
N PRO A 63 2.75 12.82 9.80
CA PRO A 63 2.64 14.03 10.59
C PRO A 63 3.20 15.22 9.79
N GLU A 64 2.56 16.38 9.93
CA GLU A 64 3.12 17.62 9.39
C GLU A 64 4.31 18.06 10.26
N ALA A 65 5.15 18.96 9.72
CA ALA A 65 6.44 19.29 10.32
C ALA A 65 6.30 19.70 11.81
N GLY A 66 6.83 18.88 12.71
CA GLY A 66 6.86 19.12 14.16
C GLY A 66 5.86 18.29 14.99
N GLU A 67 4.92 17.57 14.38
CA GLU A 67 3.91 16.79 15.11
C GLU A 67 4.42 15.42 15.60
N ALA A 68 5.49 14.90 15.00
CA ALA A 68 6.17 13.71 15.47
C ALA A 68 7.68 13.87 15.41
N ARG A 69 8.37 13.33 16.42
CA ARG A 69 9.83 13.34 16.53
C ARG A 69 10.35 11.91 16.45
N CYS A 70 11.40 11.69 15.67
CA CYS A 70 12.16 10.45 15.76
C CYS A 70 12.82 10.41 17.15
N VAL A 71 12.37 9.49 18.00
CA VAL A 71 13.02 9.14 19.26
C VAL A 71 14.02 8.03 18.94
N TYR A 72 15.23 8.41 18.55
CA TYR A 72 16.36 7.48 18.54
C TYR A 72 17.10 7.62 19.87
#